data_AF-B3S6F6-F1
#
_entry.id   AF-B3S6F6-F1
#
_cell.length_a   1.000
_cell.length_b   1.000
_cell.length_c   1.000
_cell.angle_alpha   90.00
_cell.angle_beta   90.00
_cell.angle_gamma   90.00
#
_symmetry.space_group_name_H-M   'P 1'
#
loop_
_entity.id
_entity.type
_entity.pdbx_description
1 polymer ?
#
loop_
_entity_poly.entity_id
_entity_poly.type
_entity_poly.pdbx_seq_one_letter_code
_entity_poly.pdbx_strand_id
1 'polypeptide(L)'
;LDSIGYRVGYSLAERLSKETLRFKDDIDSVKFICRELWNFIYKKQVDNLRTNHSGVYVLVDNHFRFISSMAEGQQYIKLAPVYLYYSCGLIRGALECFGLKCMVTADITSVPVCKYNEK
;
A
#
# COMPACT_ATOMS: atom_id res chain seq x y z
N LEU A 1 4.28 11.83 8.20
CA LEU A 1 3.40 10.64 8.10
C LEU A 1 4.13 9.43 7.54
N ASP A 2 4.95 9.60 6.50
CA ASP A 2 5.82 8.53 6.01
C ASP A 2 6.67 7.90 7.14
N SER A 3 7.31 8.70 8.00
CA SER A 3 8.09 8.19 9.14
C SER A 3 7.27 7.39 10.17
N ILE A 4 6.00 7.74 10.35
CA ILE A 4 5.06 7.00 11.21
C ILE A 4 4.67 5.70 10.54
N GLY A 5 4.27 5.77 9.26
CA GLY A 5 4.00 4.59 8.43
C GLY A 5 5.17 3.62 8.41
N TYR A 6 6.40 4.12 8.29
CA TYR A 6 7.62 3.33 8.35
C TYR A 6 7.75 2.52 9.64
N ARG A 7 7.63 3.19 10.80
CA ARG A 7 7.74 2.51 12.10
C ARG A 7 6.64 1.46 12.28
N VAL A 8 5.42 1.78 11.88
CA VAL A 8 4.29 0.85 11.94
C VAL A 8 4.51 -0.33 11.00
N GLY A 9 4.93 -0.08 9.76
CA GLY A 9 5.17 -1.09 8.74
C GLY A 9 6.25 -2.07 9.15
N TYR A 10 7.36 -1.56 9.71
CA TYR A 10 8.45 -2.38 10.21
C TYR A 10 7.99 -3.30 11.35
N SER A 11 7.34 -2.74 12.37
CA SER A 11 6.86 -3.52 13.53
C SER A 11 5.78 -4.54 13.14
N LEU A 12 4.88 -4.19 12.22
CA LEU A 12 3.87 -5.11 11.71
C LEU A 12 4.50 -6.23 10.90
N ALA A 13 5.47 -5.93 10.04
CA ALA A 13 6.18 -6.94 9.25
C ALA A 13 6.88 -7.95 10.15
N GLU A 14 7.64 -7.49 11.15
CA GLU A 14 8.31 -8.36 12.13
C GLU A 14 7.32 -9.29 12.84
N ARG A 15 6.17 -8.75 13.25
CA ARG A 15 5.12 -9.52 13.94
C ARG A 15 4.42 -10.52 13.02
N LEU A 16 4.02 -10.09 11.82
CA LEU A 16 3.23 -10.87 10.89
C LEU A 16 4.06 -11.94 10.17
N SER A 17 5.37 -11.73 10.01
CA SER A 17 6.26 -12.70 9.36
C SER A 17 6.87 -13.72 10.32
N LYS A 18 6.51 -13.72 11.62
CA LYS A 18 7.16 -14.53 12.65
C LYS A 18 7.15 -16.04 12.35
N GLU A 19 6.10 -16.53 11.71
CA GLU A 19 5.94 -17.93 11.31
C GLU A 19 6.20 -18.16 9.81
N THR A 20 6.55 -17.09 9.09
CA THR A 20 6.86 -17.18 7.66
C THR A 20 8.28 -17.71 7.49
N LEU A 21 8.45 -18.72 6.62
CA LEU A 21 9.78 -19.13 6.19
C LEU A 21 10.53 -17.92 5.60
N ARG A 22 11.84 -17.88 5.79
CA ARG A 22 12.67 -16.78 5.29
C ARG A 22 12.40 -16.54 3.81
N PHE A 23 12.11 -15.29 3.44
CA PHE A 23 11.84 -14.91 2.06
C PHE A 23 13.01 -15.30 1.17
N LYS A 24 12.73 -15.97 0.05
CA LYS A 24 13.76 -16.49 -0.86
C LYS A 24 14.31 -15.40 -1.76
N ASP A 25 13.45 -14.44 -2.11
CA ASP A 25 13.73 -13.36 -3.04
C ASP A 25 12.85 -12.14 -2.75
N ASP A 26 13.12 -11.05 -3.47
CA ASP A 26 12.40 -9.78 -3.35
C ASP A 26 10.92 -9.94 -3.70
N ILE A 27 10.58 -10.78 -4.68
CA ILE A 27 9.19 -10.97 -5.12
C ILE A 27 8.36 -11.63 -4.01
N ASP A 28 8.91 -12.56 -3.24
CA ASP A 28 8.20 -13.17 -2.11
C ASP A 28 7.96 -12.16 -0.98
N SER A 29 8.92 -11.26 -0.73
CA SER A 29 8.75 -10.14 0.20
C SER A 29 7.63 -9.20 -0.26
N VAL A 30 7.58 -8.86 -1.55
CA VAL A 30 6.53 -8.00 -2.12
C VAL A 30 5.16 -8.70 -2.11
N LYS A 31 5.09 -10.02 -2.35
CA LYS A 31 3.83 -10.79 -2.21
C LYS A 31 3.31 -10.76 -0.79
N PHE A 32 4.18 -10.84 0.21
CA PHE A 32 3.78 -10.69 1.61
C PHE A 32 3.14 -9.32 1.86
N ILE A 33 3.73 -8.24 1.32
CA ILE A 33 3.12 -6.91 1.39
C ILE A 33 1.70 -6.93 0.79
N CYS A 34 1.57 -7.45 -0.43
CA CYS A 34 0.30 -7.45 -1.17
C CYS A 34 -0.81 -8.27 -0.50
N ARG A 35 -0.45 -9.32 0.26
CA ARG A 35 -1.39 -10.28 0.81
C ARG A 35 -1.57 -10.12 2.31
N GLU A 36 -0.50 -10.22 3.07
CA GLU A 36 -0.57 -10.27 4.54
C GLU A 36 -0.67 -8.87 5.13
N LEU A 37 0.27 -7.99 4.80
CA LEU A 37 0.29 -6.64 5.34
C LEU A 37 -0.94 -5.84 4.87
N TRP A 38 -1.24 -5.90 3.56
CA TRP A 38 -2.38 -5.18 2.99
C TRP A 38 -3.70 -5.68 3.59
N ASN A 39 -3.87 -6.99 3.72
CA ASN A 39 -5.08 -7.55 4.34
C ASN A 39 -5.19 -7.18 5.81
N PHE A 40 -4.08 -7.19 6.56
CA PHE A 40 -4.12 -6.81 7.96
C PHE A 40 -4.64 -5.37 8.16
N ILE A 41 -4.15 -4.44 7.35
CA ILE A 41 -4.43 -3.00 7.48
C ILE A 41 -5.75 -2.61 6.82
N TYR A 42 -5.96 -3.01 5.56
CA TYR A 42 -7.10 -2.56 4.74
C TYR A 42 -8.23 -3.58 4.66
N LYS A 43 -8.03 -4.81 5.17
CA LYS A 43 -8.98 -5.94 5.08
C LYS A 43 -9.26 -6.39 3.64
N LYS A 44 -8.27 -6.21 2.76
CA LYS A 44 -8.25 -6.71 1.38
C LYS A 44 -6.82 -6.96 0.91
N GLN A 45 -6.65 -7.76 -0.12
CA GLN A 45 -5.38 -7.87 -0.84
C GLN A 45 -5.24 -6.74 -1.86
N VAL A 46 -4.02 -6.46 -2.29
CA VAL A 46 -3.76 -5.58 -3.45
C VAL A 46 -4.38 -6.22 -4.70
N ASP A 47 -5.03 -5.42 -5.54
CA ASP A 47 -5.77 -5.92 -6.71
C ASP A 47 -4.84 -6.37 -7.84
N ASN A 48 -3.70 -5.68 -8.02
CA ASN A 48 -2.73 -6.03 -9.05
C ASN A 48 -1.29 -5.77 -8.58
N LEU A 49 -0.39 -6.71 -8.87
CA LEU A 49 1.05 -6.55 -8.72
C LEU A 49 1.70 -6.69 -10.10
N ARG A 50 2.38 -5.64 -10.55
CA ARG A 50 3.18 -5.66 -11.78
C ARG A 50 4.65 -5.52 -11.43
N THR A 51 5.53 -6.11 -12.24
CA THR A 51 6.98 -5.94 -12.11
C THR A 51 7.63 -5.90 -13.49
N ASN A 52 8.76 -5.21 -13.60
CA ASN A 52 9.63 -5.26 -14.78
C ASN A 52 10.73 -6.33 -14.66
N HIS A 53 10.67 -7.19 -13.63
CA HIS A 53 11.70 -8.19 -13.30
C HIS A 53 13.11 -7.62 -13.07
N SER A 54 13.22 -6.30 -12.94
CA SER A 54 14.47 -5.54 -12.76
C SER A 54 14.38 -4.65 -11.51
N GLY A 55 13.73 -5.15 -10.46
CA GLY A 55 13.62 -4.48 -9.16
C GLY A 55 12.54 -3.40 -9.04
N VAL A 56 11.71 -3.19 -10.07
CA VAL A 56 10.56 -2.28 -9.99
C VAL A 56 9.28 -3.07 -9.80
N TYR A 57 8.48 -2.68 -8.81
CA TYR A 57 7.19 -3.27 -8.49
C TYR A 57 6.12 -2.17 -8.43
N VAL A 58 4.95 -2.44 -9.01
CA VAL A 58 3.80 -1.54 -9.00
C VAL A 58 2.62 -2.27 -8.39
N LEU A 59 2.14 -1.75 -7.26
CA LEU A 59 0.99 -2.26 -6.52
C LEU A 59 -0.21 -1.37 -6.86
N VAL A 60 -1.29 -1.98 -7.33
CA VAL A 60 -2.53 -1.27 -7.70
C VAL A 60 -3.64 -1.65 -6.74
N ASP A 61 -4.23 -0.67 -6.07
CA ASP A 61 -5.45 -0.81 -5.29
C ASP A 61 -6.56 0.05 -5.93
N ASN A 62 -7.54 -0.61 -6.55
CA ASN A 62 -8.63 0.02 -7.28
C ASN A 62 -9.68 0.66 -6.35
N HIS A 63 -9.74 0.20 -5.10
CA HIS A 63 -10.74 0.61 -4.12
C HIS A 63 -10.05 0.87 -2.79
N PHE A 64 -9.11 1.81 -2.83
CA PHE A 64 -8.29 2.11 -1.66
C PHE A 64 -9.18 2.64 -0.54
N ARG A 65 -9.34 1.83 0.52
CA ARG A 65 -10.39 1.96 1.53
C ARG A 65 -10.56 3.38 2.09
N PHE A 66 -9.45 4.07 2.34
CA PHE A 66 -9.48 5.42 2.87
C PHE A 66 -10.02 6.43 1.86
N ILE A 67 -9.73 6.28 0.56
CA ILE A 67 -10.24 7.18 -0.49
C ILE A 67 -11.66 6.81 -0.92
N SER A 68 -12.01 5.51 -0.96
CA SER A 68 -13.34 5.06 -1.39
C SER A 68 -14.46 5.54 -0.47
N SER A 69 -14.22 5.58 0.85
CA SER A 69 -15.16 6.17 1.82
C SER A 69 -15.24 7.71 1.75
N MET A 70 -14.26 8.35 1.12
CA MET A 70 -14.13 9.80 1.00
C MET A 70 -14.72 10.37 -0.28
N ALA A 71 -15.01 9.53 -1.27
CA ALA A 71 -15.53 9.92 -2.59
C ALA A 71 -16.94 10.55 -2.53
N GLU A 72 -17.61 10.50 -1.38
CA GLU A 72 -18.90 11.16 -1.16
C GLU A 72 -18.78 12.69 -0.94
N GLY A 73 -17.57 13.27 -0.90
CA GLY A 73 -17.39 14.73 -0.81
C GLY A 73 -16.08 15.27 -1.38
N GLN A 74 -16.15 16.30 -2.23
CA GLN A 74 -14.98 16.97 -2.86
C GLN A 74 -13.93 17.48 -1.86
N GLN A 75 -14.33 17.75 -0.61
CA GLN A 75 -13.47 18.21 0.47
C GLN A 75 -12.37 17.21 0.88
N TYR A 76 -12.58 15.91 0.65
CA TYR A 76 -11.66 14.86 1.09
C TYR A 76 -10.56 14.53 0.08
N ILE A 77 -10.65 15.04 -1.16
CA ILE A 77 -9.60 14.91 -2.19
C ILE A 77 -8.27 15.49 -1.69
N LYS A 78 -8.31 16.55 -0.87
CA LYS A 78 -7.11 17.16 -0.25
C LYS A 78 -6.43 16.27 0.80
N LEU A 79 -7.17 15.33 1.41
CA LEU A 79 -6.65 14.38 2.39
C LEU A 79 -6.13 13.10 1.72
N ALA A 80 -6.56 12.78 0.50
CA ALA A 80 -6.14 11.55 -0.20
C ALA A 80 -4.60 11.38 -0.31
N PRO A 81 -3.80 12.41 -0.65
CA PRO A 81 -2.34 12.30 -0.67
C PRO A 81 -1.74 11.95 0.71
N VAL A 82 -2.37 12.42 1.78
CA VAL A 82 -1.92 12.22 3.17
C VAL A 82 -1.93 10.73 3.55
N TYR A 83 -2.99 10.01 3.14
CA TYR A 83 -3.09 8.56 3.34
C TYR A 83 -2.10 7.79 2.47
N LEU A 84 -1.84 8.25 1.24
CA LEU A 84 -0.83 7.64 0.38
C LEU A 84 0.58 7.73 0.98
N TYR A 85 0.98 8.90 1.52
CA TYR A 85 2.27 9.03 2.19
C TYR A 85 2.42 8.09 3.39
N TYR A 86 1.35 7.85 4.12
CA TYR A 86 1.35 6.87 5.21
C TYR A 86 1.53 5.44 4.68
N SER A 87 0.80 5.06 3.62
CA SER A 87 0.94 3.75 2.97
C SER A 87 2.31 3.52 2.34
N CYS A 88 2.92 4.53 1.74
CA CYS A 88 4.30 4.48 1.26
C CYS A 88 5.27 4.14 2.40
N GLY A 89 5.12 4.84 3.53
CA GLY A 89 5.90 4.55 4.74
C GLY A 89 5.72 3.12 5.21
N LEU A 90 4.48 2.61 5.27
CA LEU A 90 4.17 1.23 5.68
C LEU A 90 4.92 0.21 4.83
N ILE A 91 4.82 0.33 3.50
CA ILE A 91 5.49 -0.58 2.56
C ILE A 91 7.00 -0.50 2.75
N ARG A 92 7.55 0.71 2.84
CA ARG A 92 8.99 0.94 3.00
C ARG A 92 9.52 0.31 4.30
N GLY A 93 8.83 0.51 5.41
CA GLY A 93 9.21 -0.08 6.70
C GLY A 93 9.14 -1.59 6.71
N ALA A 94 8.10 -2.15 6.10
CA ALA A 94 7.95 -3.59 6.02
C ALA A 94 9.03 -4.25 5.14
N LEU A 95 9.36 -3.65 3.99
CA LEU A 95 10.43 -4.16 3.12
C LEU A 95 11.80 -4.02 3.77
N GLU A 96 12.08 -2.92 4.49
CA GLU A 96 13.34 -2.76 5.22
C GLU A 96 13.47 -3.75 6.39
N CYS A 97 12.35 -4.15 7.02
CA CYS A 97 12.33 -5.26 7.99
C CYS A 97 12.80 -6.59 7.37
N PHE A 98 12.56 -6.80 6.07
CA PHE A 98 13.04 -7.96 5.33
C PHE A 98 14.43 -7.76 4.72
N GLY A 99 15.09 -6.63 5.00
CA GLY A 99 16.41 -6.30 4.50
C GLY A 99 16.42 -5.62 3.12
N LEU A 100 15.26 -5.25 2.58
CA LEU A 100 15.11 -4.62 1.27
C LEU A 100 14.93 -3.11 1.41
N LYS A 101 15.99 -2.36 1.07
CA LYS A 101 15.94 -0.90 1.04
C LYS A 101 15.41 -0.43 -0.32
N CYS A 102 14.25 0.23 -0.31
CA CYS A 102 13.60 0.72 -1.53
C CYS A 102 13.02 2.12 -1.37
N MET A 103 12.85 2.81 -2.49
CA MET A 103 12.03 4.01 -2.58
C MET A 103 10.60 3.61 -2.92
N VAL A 104 9.61 4.19 -2.22
CA VAL A 104 8.19 3.93 -2.46
C VAL A 104 7.49 5.26 -2.75
N THR A 105 6.91 5.36 -3.94
CA THR A 105 6.07 6.49 -4.37
C THR A 105 4.64 5.99 -4.62
N ALA A 106 3.67 6.91 -4.55
CA ALA A 106 2.28 6.59 -4.81
C ALA A 106 1.60 7.76 -5.52
N ASP A 107 0.74 7.42 -6.48
CA ASP A 107 0.00 8.37 -7.29
C ASP A 107 -1.47 7.92 -7.40
N ILE A 108 -2.38 8.88 -7.52
CA ILE A 108 -3.80 8.62 -7.79
C ILE A 108 -4.01 8.84 -9.29
N THR A 109 -4.07 7.77 -10.07
CA THR A 109 -4.28 7.85 -11.53
C THR A 109 -5.72 8.19 -11.91
N SER A 110 -6.70 7.80 -11.09
CA SER A 110 -8.10 8.22 -11.23
C SER A 110 -8.78 8.26 -9.86
N VAL A 111 -9.33 9.43 -9.51
CA VAL A 111 -10.33 9.52 -8.42
C VAL A 111 -11.67 8.99 -8.94
N PRO A 112 -12.50 8.34 -8.10
CA PRO A 112 -13.84 7.93 -8.52
C PRO A 112 -14.62 9.14 -9.06
N VAL A 113 -15.00 9.11 -10.32
CA VAL A 113 -15.80 10.17 -10.94
C VAL A 113 -17.28 9.82 -10.75
N CYS A 114 -17.95 10.44 -9.78
CA CYS A 114 -19.41 10.40 -9.68
C CYS A 114 -20.00 11.35 -10.73
N LYS A 115 -20.57 10.81 -11.81
CA LYS A 115 -21.41 11.59 -12.75
C LYS A 115 -22.85 11.47 -12.30
N TYR A 116 -23.41 12.55 -11.77
CA TYR A 116 -24.85 12.65 -11.53
C TYR A 116 -25.49 13.19 -12.82
N ASN A 117 -26.28 12.37 -13.50
CA ASN A 117 -27.13 12.83 -14.59
C ASN A 117 -28.50 13.15 -13.99
N GLU A 118 -28.80 14.42 -13.76
CA GLU A 118 -30.19 14.84 -13.57
C GLU A 118 -30.90 14.71 -14.93
N LYS A 119 -32.08 14.08 -14.91
CA LYS A 119 -33.03 14.16 -16.03
C LYS A 119 -33.81 15.46 -15.95
#